data_AF-A0A3C2CWF5-F1
#
_entry.id   AF-A0A3C2CWF5-F1
#
_cell.length_a   1.000
_cell.length_b   1.000
_cell.length_c   1.000
_cell.angle_alpha   90.00
_cell.angle_beta   90.00
_cell.angle_gamma   90.00
#
_symmetry.space_group_name_H-M   'P 1'
#
loop_
_entity.id
_entity.type
_entity.pdbx_description
1 polymer ?
#
loop_
_entity_poly.entity_id
_entity_poly.type
_entity_poly.pdbx_seq_one_letter_code
_entity_poly.pdbx_strand_id
1 'polypeptide(L)'
;MKKISLILSIFGIIGFIVLQAGNITTVADGDQEILTLASVLKDEDILITGWSLYARESLENIAGQEDAQGLIEDLKAKFPNWTWSGGNGSNHGEIIATLKSSGLQEKIKIVSTDTKGRIHTYIMYEVRGQSWNNDTEAFLNKNLPSRIFDIFRGNTRTFSCIQGEINDKIKSTLSAYKSDLLKAFNAKEIEGLEEESFISVSAVSPLFDKSLSSEHDMNMQLGLRKTDRLGAKTTIVVGTPIITIEY
;
A
#
# COMPACT_ATOMS: atom_id res chain seq x y z
N MET A 1 20.00 -41.16 -34.20
CA MET A 1 18.74 -41.21 -33.42
C MET A 1 18.88 -40.65 -32.01
N LYS A 2 19.86 -41.08 -31.18
CA LYS A 2 20.05 -40.58 -29.80
C LYS A 2 20.23 -39.05 -29.68
N LYS A 3 20.96 -38.41 -30.61
CA LYS A 3 21.16 -36.94 -30.61
C LYS A 3 19.89 -36.13 -30.91
N ILE A 4 19.00 -36.65 -31.76
CA ILE A 4 17.73 -35.98 -32.13
C ILE A 4 16.73 -36.06 -30.97
N SER A 5 16.68 -37.21 -30.29
CA SER A 5 15.87 -37.38 -29.07
C SER A 5 16.32 -36.46 -27.93
N LEU A 6 17.62 -36.18 -27.81
CA LEU A 6 18.15 -35.27 -26.79
C LEU A 6 17.79 -33.80 -27.07
N ILE A 7 17.82 -33.38 -28.34
CA ILE A 7 17.44 -32.01 -28.75
C ILE A 7 15.94 -31.75 -28.52
N LEU A 8 15.08 -32.72 -28.87
CA LEU A 8 13.63 -32.63 -28.62
C LEU A 8 13.30 -32.53 -27.12
N SER A 9 14.04 -33.24 -26.27
CA SER A 9 13.87 -33.14 -24.81
C SER A 9 14.24 -31.77 -24.26
N ILE A 10 15.30 -31.14 -24.80
CA ILE A 10 15.73 -29.80 -24.37
C ILE A 10 14.70 -28.74 -24.78
N PHE A 11 14.16 -28.80 -26.00
CA PHE A 11 13.10 -27.89 -26.44
C PHE A 11 11.81 -28.07 -25.64
N GLY A 12 11.45 -29.30 -25.24
CA GLY A 12 10.32 -29.56 -24.36
C GLY A 12 10.48 -28.94 -22.97
N ILE A 13 11.68 -29.03 -22.39
CA ILE A 13 11.99 -28.45 -21.06
C ILE A 13 12.00 -26.92 -21.12
N ILE A 14 12.62 -26.33 -22.16
CA ILE A 14 12.63 -24.87 -22.34
C ILE A 14 11.21 -24.34 -22.58
N GLY A 15 10.40 -25.03 -23.39
CA GLY A 15 9.00 -24.68 -23.60
C GLY A 15 8.17 -24.77 -22.32
N PHE A 16 8.44 -25.74 -21.46
CA PHE A 16 7.77 -25.89 -20.16
C PHE A 16 8.18 -24.80 -19.16
N ILE A 17 9.45 -24.37 -19.15
CA ILE A 17 9.92 -23.25 -18.32
C ILE A 17 9.29 -21.93 -18.79
N VAL A 18 9.16 -21.71 -20.11
CA VAL A 18 8.52 -20.50 -20.65
C VAL A 18 7.01 -20.49 -20.36
N LEU A 19 6.34 -21.65 -20.37
CA LEU A 19 4.93 -21.76 -19.98
C LEU A 19 4.69 -21.48 -18.49
N GLN A 20 5.66 -21.81 -17.62
CA GLN A 20 5.60 -21.46 -16.20
C GLN A 20 5.99 -19.99 -15.93
N ALA A 21 6.86 -19.40 -16.76
CA ALA A 21 7.23 -17.99 -16.68
C ALA A 21 6.17 -17.05 -17.26
N GLY A 22 5.25 -17.55 -18.09
CA GLY A 22 4.15 -16.79 -18.68
C GLY A 22 2.96 -16.50 -17.76
N ASN A 23 3.03 -16.89 -16.47
CA ASN A 23 1.96 -16.65 -15.50
C ASN A 23 2.46 -16.00 -14.19
N ILE A 24 3.63 -15.34 -14.22
CA ILE A 24 4.02 -14.47 -13.11
C ILE A 24 3.35 -13.11 -13.35
N THR A 25 2.06 -13.04 -13.04
CA THR A 25 1.39 -11.76 -12.85
C THR A 25 2.03 -11.12 -11.62
N THR A 26 2.90 -10.14 -11.82
CA THR A 26 3.41 -9.24 -10.78
C THR A 26 2.24 -8.44 -10.23
N VAL A 27 1.48 -9.06 -9.33
CA VAL A 27 0.38 -8.45 -8.57
C VAL A 27 0.78 -8.48 -7.11
N ALA A 28 1.09 -7.28 -6.60
CA ALA A 28 1.00 -6.80 -5.23
C ALA A 28 1.81 -7.53 -4.12
N ASP A 29 3.10 -7.22 -4.02
CA ASP A 29 3.87 -7.49 -2.79
C ASP A 29 3.33 -6.65 -1.60
N GLY A 30 2.81 -5.45 -1.87
CA GLY A 30 2.27 -4.55 -0.84
C GLY A 30 1.06 -5.08 -0.05
N ASP A 31 0.32 -6.06 -0.58
CA ASP A 31 -0.78 -6.72 0.13
C ASP A 31 -0.24 -7.62 1.27
N GLN A 32 0.96 -8.17 1.10
CA GLN A 32 1.64 -8.97 2.14
C GLN A 32 2.34 -8.06 3.17
N GLU A 33 2.79 -6.89 2.76
CA GLU A 33 3.47 -5.95 3.66
C GLU A 33 2.54 -5.43 4.77
N ILE A 34 1.27 -5.11 4.46
CA ILE A 34 0.32 -4.67 5.50
C ILE A 34 0.01 -5.78 6.51
N LEU A 35 -0.05 -7.04 6.08
CA LEU A 35 -0.23 -8.18 6.98
C LEU A 35 1.00 -8.37 7.87
N THR A 36 2.20 -8.16 7.31
CA THR A 36 3.47 -8.21 8.05
C THR A 36 3.54 -7.10 9.11
N LEU A 37 3.17 -5.87 8.75
CA LEU A 37 3.05 -4.76 9.71
C LEU A 37 2.14 -5.15 10.88
N ALA A 38 0.97 -5.72 10.59
CA ALA A 38 0.01 -6.06 11.62
C ALA A 38 0.49 -7.19 12.53
N SER A 39 1.15 -8.20 11.95
CA SER A 39 1.71 -9.33 12.72
C SER A 39 2.72 -8.83 13.74
N VAL A 40 3.69 -8.02 13.31
CA VAL A 40 4.74 -7.50 14.21
C VAL A 40 4.14 -6.66 15.33
N LEU A 41 3.18 -5.77 15.03
CA LEU A 41 2.56 -4.95 16.07
C LEU A 41 1.73 -5.78 17.06
N LYS A 42 1.01 -6.81 16.58
CA LYS A 42 0.27 -7.71 17.47
C LYS A 42 1.19 -8.52 18.38
N ASP A 43 2.34 -8.97 17.87
CA ASP A 43 3.34 -9.71 18.65
C ASP A 43 3.96 -8.85 19.77
N GLU A 44 3.97 -7.52 19.60
CA GLU A 44 4.37 -6.53 20.60
C GLU A 44 3.21 -6.05 21.49
N ASP A 45 2.08 -6.76 21.52
CA ASP A 45 0.87 -6.44 22.29
C ASP A 45 0.26 -5.05 21.98
N ILE A 46 0.47 -4.53 20.77
CA ILE A 46 -0.04 -3.21 20.35
C ILE A 46 -1.47 -3.36 19.81
N LEU A 47 -2.38 -2.55 20.36
CA LEU A 47 -3.75 -2.51 19.87
C LEU A 47 -3.81 -1.74 18.55
N ILE A 48 -4.10 -2.43 17.45
CA ILE A 48 -4.30 -1.79 16.14
C ILE A 48 -5.66 -1.06 16.12
N THR A 49 -5.62 0.26 15.95
CA THR A 49 -6.78 1.15 15.95
C THR A 49 -7.11 1.72 14.57
N GLY A 50 -6.24 1.51 13.59
CA GLY A 50 -6.50 1.90 12.22
C GLY A 50 -5.48 1.32 11.25
N TRP A 51 -5.85 1.27 9.98
CA TRP A 51 -4.95 0.89 8.91
C TRP A 51 -5.38 1.52 7.59
N SER A 52 -4.44 1.63 6.67
CA SER A 52 -4.72 2.07 5.31
C SER A 52 -3.76 1.45 4.32
N LEU A 53 -4.26 1.21 3.11
CA LEU A 53 -3.44 0.94 1.94
C LEU A 53 -3.75 1.97 0.87
N TYR A 54 -2.70 2.53 0.30
CA TYR A 54 -2.74 3.49 -0.78
C TYR A 54 -1.91 2.98 -1.94
N ALA A 55 -2.50 2.91 -3.13
CA ALA A 55 -1.84 2.45 -4.33
C ALA A 55 -1.97 3.52 -5.43
N ARG A 56 -0.93 3.69 -6.25
CA ARG A 56 -0.93 4.64 -7.36
C ARG A 56 -0.19 4.12 -8.58
N GLU A 57 -0.64 4.52 -9.76
CA GLU A 57 0.01 4.25 -11.04
C GLU A 57 -0.07 5.49 -11.94
N SER A 58 1.02 5.74 -12.67
CA SER A 58 1.02 6.73 -13.76
C SER A 58 0.76 5.98 -15.06
N LEU A 59 -0.27 6.40 -15.79
CA LEU A 59 -0.70 5.73 -17.01
C LEU A 59 -0.07 6.41 -18.22
N GLU A 60 1.16 6.02 -18.54
CA GLU A 60 1.94 6.62 -19.64
C GLU A 60 1.29 6.45 -21.02
N ASN A 61 0.44 5.42 -21.19
CA ASN A 61 -0.23 5.10 -22.45
C ASN A 61 -1.60 5.77 -22.63
N ILE A 62 -2.08 6.53 -21.63
CA ILE A 62 -3.35 7.26 -21.70
C ILE A 62 -3.03 8.72 -22.06
N ALA A 63 -2.85 8.97 -23.35
CA ALA A 63 -2.39 10.26 -23.87
C ALA A 63 -3.53 11.14 -24.39
N GLY A 64 -4.73 10.59 -24.57
CA GLY A 64 -5.91 11.28 -25.11
C GLY A 64 -7.12 11.28 -24.17
N GLN A 65 -8.04 12.23 -24.39
CA GLN A 65 -9.30 12.29 -23.66
C GLN A 65 -10.17 11.04 -23.88
N GLU A 66 -10.13 10.44 -25.07
CA GLU A 66 -10.88 9.22 -25.41
C GLU A 66 -10.36 8.01 -24.63
N ASP A 67 -9.05 7.83 -24.54
CA ASP A 67 -8.43 6.75 -23.76
C ASP A 67 -8.75 6.88 -22.26
N ALA A 68 -8.73 8.11 -21.73
CA ALA A 68 -9.10 8.38 -20.35
C ALA A 68 -10.58 8.06 -20.10
N GLN A 69 -11.47 8.44 -21.03
CA GLN A 69 -12.90 8.11 -20.98
C GLN A 69 -13.15 6.60 -21.01
N GLY A 70 -12.45 5.86 -21.89
CA GLY A 70 -12.53 4.40 -21.95
C GLY A 70 -12.15 3.73 -20.63
N LEU A 71 -11.06 4.18 -19.99
CA LEU A 71 -10.67 3.70 -18.66
C LEU A 71 -11.78 3.93 -17.61
N ILE A 72 -12.41 5.11 -17.61
CA ILE A 72 -13.48 5.45 -16.67
C ILE A 72 -14.69 4.54 -16.89
N GLU A 73 -15.07 4.29 -18.15
CA GLU A 73 -16.19 3.43 -18.52
C GLU A 73 -15.95 1.98 -18.11
N ASP A 74 -14.74 1.46 -18.36
CA ASP A 74 -14.32 0.13 -17.92
C ASP A 74 -14.43 0.00 -16.39
N LEU A 75 -13.95 0.99 -15.63
CA LEU A 75 -14.01 0.95 -14.17
C LEU A 75 -15.43 1.10 -13.65
N LYS A 76 -16.30 1.91 -14.28
CA LYS A 76 -17.73 2.00 -13.94
C LYS A 76 -18.44 0.67 -14.18
N ALA A 77 -18.10 -0.04 -15.25
CA ALA A 77 -18.64 -1.35 -15.55
C ALA A 77 -18.19 -2.41 -14.53
N LYS A 78 -16.93 -2.36 -14.08
CA LYS A 78 -16.39 -3.23 -13.03
C LYS A 78 -16.94 -2.91 -11.63
N PHE A 79 -17.21 -1.64 -11.36
CA PHE A 79 -17.65 -1.15 -10.05
C PHE A 79 -19.00 -0.43 -10.12
N PRO A 80 -20.08 -1.13 -10.49
CA PRO A 80 -21.39 -0.51 -10.69
C PRO A 80 -22.05 -0.06 -9.38
N ASN A 81 -21.67 -0.67 -8.26
CA ASN A 81 -22.22 -0.37 -6.92
C ASN A 81 -21.47 0.77 -6.20
N TRP A 82 -20.54 1.44 -6.89
CA TRP A 82 -19.75 2.54 -6.33
C TRP A 82 -20.41 3.88 -6.62
N THR A 83 -20.22 4.84 -5.71
CA THR A 83 -20.69 6.21 -5.93
C THR A 83 -19.63 6.98 -6.70
N TRP A 84 -19.94 7.33 -7.95
CA TRP A 84 -19.07 8.08 -8.85
C TRP A 84 -19.42 9.58 -8.86
N SER A 85 -18.42 10.44 -8.83
CA SER A 85 -18.56 11.89 -8.93
C SER A 85 -17.39 12.52 -9.71
N GLY A 86 -17.58 13.76 -10.17
CA GLY A 86 -16.62 14.46 -11.04
C GLY A 86 -16.93 14.29 -12.53
N GLY A 87 -16.13 14.92 -13.40
CA GLY A 87 -16.24 14.81 -14.86
C GLY A 87 -17.34 15.65 -15.55
N ASN A 88 -18.14 16.43 -14.83
CA ASN A 88 -19.12 17.35 -15.42
C ASN A 88 -18.61 18.81 -15.39
N GLY A 89 -18.28 19.35 -16.56
CA GLY A 89 -17.86 20.75 -16.77
C GLY A 89 -16.47 20.88 -17.42
N SER A 90 -16.05 22.11 -17.71
CA SER A 90 -14.78 22.48 -18.36
C SER A 90 -13.50 22.05 -17.62
N ASN A 91 -13.64 21.37 -16.47
CA ASN A 91 -12.55 20.86 -15.67
C ASN A 91 -12.59 19.32 -15.67
N HIS A 92 -12.22 18.72 -16.81
CA HIS A 92 -12.16 17.27 -17.06
C HIS A 92 -11.07 16.53 -16.26
N GLY A 93 -10.51 17.15 -15.22
CA GLY A 93 -9.25 16.72 -14.62
C GLY A 93 -9.36 15.76 -13.44
N GLU A 94 -10.54 15.54 -12.85
CA GLU A 94 -10.68 14.71 -11.65
C GLU A 94 -12.01 13.94 -11.60
N ILE A 95 -11.91 12.63 -11.33
CA ILE A 95 -13.03 11.72 -11.10
C ILE A 95 -12.76 10.93 -9.83
N ILE A 96 -13.80 10.77 -9.01
CA ILE A 96 -13.75 10.07 -7.74
C ILE A 96 -14.82 8.98 -7.74
N ALA A 97 -14.46 7.78 -7.33
CA ALA A 97 -15.39 6.72 -7.01
C ALA A 97 -15.20 6.31 -5.55
N THR A 98 -16.30 6.12 -4.80
CA THR A 98 -16.23 5.75 -3.37
C THR A 98 -17.16 4.59 -3.06
N LEU A 99 -16.71 3.76 -2.12
CA LEU A 99 -17.53 2.75 -1.46
C LEU A 99 -17.30 2.85 0.05
N LYS A 100 -18.40 2.87 0.80
CA LYS A 100 -18.38 2.83 2.26
C LYS A 100 -19.18 1.62 2.71
N SER A 101 -18.58 0.77 3.52
CA SER A 101 -19.23 -0.32 4.22
C SER A 101 -18.94 -0.22 5.71
N SER A 102 -19.55 -1.07 6.53
CA SER A 102 -19.30 -1.08 7.98
C SER A 102 -17.80 -1.27 8.26
N GLY A 103 -17.15 -0.23 8.78
CA GLY A 103 -15.74 -0.26 9.19
C GLY A 103 -14.69 -0.11 8.08
N LEU A 104 -15.10 -0.01 6.81
CA LEU A 104 -14.21 0.13 5.65
C LEU A 104 -14.62 1.28 4.74
N GLN A 105 -13.64 2.04 4.28
CA GLN A 105 -13.83 3.07 3.28
C GLN A 105 -12.83 2.88 2.15
N GLU A 106 -13.35 2.76 0.93
CA GLU A 106 -12.55 2.67 -0.27
C GLU A 106 -12.80 3.88 -1.19
N LYS A 107 -11.76 4.27 -1.94
CA LYS A 107 -11.78 5.38 -2.87
C LYS A 107 -10.88 5.09 -4.07
N ILE A 108 -11.39 5.32 -5.27
CA ILE A 108 -10.62 5.42 -6.50
C ILE A 108 -10.61 6.89 -6.90
N LYS A 109 -9.45 7.41 -7.25
CA LYS A 109 -9.28 8.77 -7.78
C LYS A 109 -8.52 8.69 -9.09
N ILE A 110 -9.08 9.30 -10.13
CA ILE A 110 -8.46 9.42 -11.45
C ILE A 110 -8.24 10.90 -11.69
N VAL A 111 -7.00 11.28 -11.98
CA VAL A 111 -6.62 12.66 -12.25
C VAL A 111 -5.91 12.74 -13.60
N SER A 112 -6.39 13.61 -14.48
CA SER A 112 -5.77 13.87 -15.78
C SER A 112 -5.33 15.33 -15.85
N THR A 113 -4.04 15.57 -16.04
CA THR A 113 -3.48 16.93 -16.16
C THR A 113 -2.83 17.13 -17.53
N ASP A 114 -3.09 18.28 -18.16
CA ASP A 114 -2.34 18.70 -19.34
C ASP A 114 -1.04 19.38 -18.87
N THR A 115 0.09 18.75 -19.21
CA THR A 115 1.41 19.35 -19.02
C THR A 115 2.09 19.51 -20.38
N LYS A 116 2.18 20.76 -20.87
CA LYS A 116 2.86 21.10 -22.14
C LYS A 116 2.28 20.36 -23.36
N GLY A 117 0.96 20.17 -23.42
CA GLY A 117 0.28 19.51 -24.54
C GLY A 117 0.32 17.98 -24.47
N ARG A 118 0.73 17.40 -23.34
CA ARG A 118 0.65 15.96 -23.05
C ARG A 118 -0.25 15.76 -21.84
N ILE A 119 -1.28 14.94 -22.02
CA ILE A 119 -2.14 14.52 -20.92
C ILE A 119 -1.37 13.47 -20.11
N HIS A 120 -1.27 13.70 -18.81
CA HIS A 120 -0.76 12.74 -17.84
C HIS A 120 -1.93 12.29 -16.97
N THR A 121 -2.28 11.00 -17.06
CA THR A 121 -3.31 10.40 -16.22
C THR A 121 -2.69 9.61 -15.08
N TYR A 122 -3.21 9.85 -13.89
CA TYR A 122 -2.85 9.15 -12.66
C TYR A 122 -4.10 8.46 -12.13
N ILE A 123 -3.95 7.20 -11.73
CA ILE A 123 -4.97 6.47 -11.00
C ILE A 123 -4.45 6.12 -9.61
N MET A 124 -5.31 6.36 -8.63
CA MET A 124 -5.00 6.19 -7.22
C MET A 124 -6.13 5.38 -6.59
N TYR A 125 -5.78 4.43 -5.74
CA TYR A 125 -6.70 3.65 -4.92
C TYR A 125 -6.32 3.81 -3.46
N GLU A 126 -7.32 3.99 -2.61
CA GLU A 126 -7.15 4.09 -1.17
C GLU A 126 -8.21 3.24 -0.49
N VAL A 127 -7.79 2.42 0.46
CA VAL A 127 -8.67 1.74 1.41
C VAL A 127 -8.21 2.02 2.84
N ARG A 128 -9.18 2.28 3.72
CA ARG A 128 -8.94 2.52 5.14
C ARG A 128 -9.89 1.69 5.99
N GLY A 129 -9.37 1.17 7.11
CA GLY A 129 -10.16 0.49 8.13
C GLY A 129 -9.92 1.08 9.52
N GLN A 130 -10.94 1.00 10.37
CA GLN A 130 -10.93 1.57 11.73
C GLN A 130 -10.63 0.56 12.84
N SER A 131 -10.37 -0.70 12.47
CA SER A 131 -10.04 -1.76 13.42
C SER A 131 -9.37 -2.91 12.68
N TRP A 132 -8.63 -3.74 13.42
CA TRP A 132 -8.08 -4.99 12.89
C TRP A 132 -8.84 -6.19 13.45
N ASN A 133 -9.61 -6.86 12.60
CA ASN A 133 -10.46 -8.00 12.95
C ASN A 133 -10.47 -9.05 11.83
N ASN A 134 -11.22 -10.15 12.02
CA ASN A 134 -11.31 -11.22 11.02
C ASN A 134 -11.86 -10.75 9.67
N ASP A 135 -12.76 -9.76 9.66
CA ASP A 135 -13.32 -9.21 8.42
C ASP A 135 -12.27 -8.38 7.66
N THR A 136 -11.42 -7.64 8.38
CA THR A 136 -10.26 -6.95 7.83
C THR A 136 -9.30 -7.92 7.19
N GLU A 137 -8.92 -8.98 7.90
CA GLU A 137 -8.00 -10.00 7.37
C GLU A 137 -8.60 -10.74 6.16
N ALA A 138 -9.90 -11.04 6.19
CA ALA A 138 -10.59 -11.64 5.06
C ALA A 138 -10.60 -10.71 3.84
N PHE A 139 -10.88 -9.42 4.04
CA PHE A 139 -10.84 -8.42 2.97
C PHE A 139 -9.44 -8.30 2.36
N LEU A 140 -8.40 -8.16 3.19
CA LEU A 140 -7.02 -8.02 2.74
C LEU A 140 -6.55 -9.24 1.95
N ASN A 141 -6.90 -10.45 2.38
CA ASN A 141 -6.46 -11.67 1.70
C ASN A 141 -7.28 -12.04 0.45
N LYS A 142 -8.56 -11.61 0.35
CA LYS A 142 -9.47 -12.09 -0.70
C LYS A 142 -9.93 -11.00 -1.68
N ASN A 143 -10.24 -9.81 -1.18
CA ASN A 143 -10.88 -8.74 -1.96
C ASN A 143 -9.85 -7.77 -2.52
N LEU A 144 -9.07 -7.13 -1.63
CA LEU A 144 -7.62 -7.08 -1.71
C LEU A 144 -6.97 -7.16 -3.12
N PRO A 145 -6.33 -8.31 -3.43
CA PRO A 145 -5.63 -8.55 -4.69
C PRO A 145 -6.49 -8.34 -5.94
N SER A 146 -7.76 -8.77 -5.90
CA SER A 146 -8.68 -8.63 -7.03
C SER A 146 -8.96 -7.17 -7.33
N ARG A 147 -9.10 -6.35 -6.28
CA ARG A 147 -9.29 -4.91 -6.39
C ARG A 147 -8.12 -4.22 -7.06
N ILE A 148 -6.89 -4.55 -6.63
CA ILE A 148 -5.66 -4.00 -7.23
C ILE A 148 -5.57 -4.41 -8.69
N PHE A 149 -5.79 -5.69 -9.00
CA PHE A 149 -5.77 -6.22 -10.36
C PHE A 149 -6.79 -5.53 -11.28
N ASP A 150 -8.00 -5.25 -10.78
CA ASP A 150 -9.04 -4.63 -11.58
C ASP A 150 -8.77 -3.17 -11.94
N ILE A 151 -8.16 -2.43 -10.99
CA ILE A 151 -7.86 -1.00 -11.10
C ILE A 151 -6.62 -0.75 -11.95
N PHE A 152 -5.54 -1.48 -11.69
CA PHE A 152 -4.22 -1.14 -12.19
C PHE A 152 -3.80 -1.98 -13.41
N ARG A 153 -2.70 -1.57 -14.08
CA ARG A 153 -2.20 -2.18 -15.32
C ARG A 153 -0.76 -2.70 -15.25
N GLY A 154 -0.07 -2.51 -14.12
CA GLY A 154 1.12 -3.29 -13.78
C GLY A 154 2.24 -2.53 -13.09
N ASN A 155 2.29 -1.20 -13.20
CA ASN A 155 3.35 -0.38 -12.56
C ASN A 155 2.85 0.33 -11.30
N THR A 156 2.15 -0.42 -10.45
CA THR A 156 1.55 0.11 -9.22
C THR A 156 2.59 0.26 -8.12
N ARG A 157 2.59 1.43 -7.47
CA ARG A 157 3.31 1.64 -6.20
C ARG A 157 2.31 1.59 -5.06
N THR A 158 2.57 0.75 -4.07
CA THR A 158 1.71 0.56 -2.91
C THR A 158 2.39 1.12 -1.66
N PHE A 159 1.58 1.66 -0.76
CA PHE A 159 1.95 2.24 0.51
C PHE A 159 0.98 1.67 1.55
N SER A 160 1.51 1.09 2.61
CA SER A 160 0.71 0.49 3.68
C SER A 160 1.02 1.21 4.99
N CYS A 161 0.00 1.52 5.77
CA CYS A 161 0.15 2.13 7.09
C CYS A 161 -0.73 1.42 8.12
N ILE A 162 -0.20 1.23 9.32
CA ILE A 162 -0.97 0.77 10.48
C ILE A 162 -0.79 1.77 11.62
N GLN A 163 -1.91 2.11 12.25
CA GLN A 163 -1.97 2.89 13.46
C GLN A 163 -2.30 1.97 14.64
N GLY A 164 -1.56 2.12 15.72
CA GLY A 164 -1.78 1.40 16.96
C GLY A 164 -1.68 2.29 18.20
N GLU A 165 -2.10 1.74 19.33
CA GLU A 165 -2.03 2.38 20.63
C GLU A 165 -1.40 1.45 21.67
N ILE A 166 -0.50 2.00 22.48
CA ILE A 166 -0.04 1.40 23.71
C ILE A 166 -0.66 2.15 24.88
N ASN A 167 -1.24 1.41 25.82
CA ASN A 167 -1.68 1.97 27.09
C ASN A 167 -0.44 2.24 27.96
N ASP A 168 -0.19 3.50 28.32
CA ASP A 168 1.00 3.93 29.10
C ASP A 168 0.96 3.53 30.59
N LYS A 169 0.37 2.38 30.91
CA LYS A 169 0.47 1.80 32.28
C LYS A 169 1.91 1.44 32.64
N ILE A 170 2.78 1.29 31.64
CA ILE A 170 4.22 1.06 31.80
C ILE A 170 4.94 2.38 31.56
N LYS A 171 5.73 2.85 32.55
CA LYS A 171 6.54 4.09 32.47
C LYS A 171 7.75 3.95 31.53
N SER A 172 7.55 3.49 30.30
CA SER A 172 8.62 3.42 29.30
C SER A 172 8.77 4.77 28.57
N THR A 173 9.99 5.11 28.20
CA THR A 173 10.27 6.32 27.40
C THR A 173 9.92 6.07 25.94
N LEU A 174 9.68 7.14 25.16
CA LEU A 174 9.44 6.98 23.72
C LEU A 174 10.63 6.33 23.01
N SER A 175 11.86 6.69 23.39
CA SER A 175 13.06 6.10 22.80
C SER A 175 13.22 4.60 23.12
N ALA A 176 12.69 4.12 24.25
CA ALA A 176 12.65 2.69 24.55
C ALA A 176 11.66 1.97 23.61
N TYR A 177 10.43 2.47 23.46
CA TYR A 177 9.48 1.93 22.48
C TYR A 177 10.01 1.95 21.05
N LYS A 178 10.69 3.04 20.66
CA LYS A 178 11.39 3.15 19.37
C LYS A 178 12.37 1.99 19.18
N SER A 179 13.24 1.76 20.16
CA SER A 179 14.25 0.70 20.09
C SER A 179 13.63 -0.70 20.01
N ASP A 180 12.59 -0.95 20.80
CA ASP A 180 11.91 -2.25 20.82
C ASP A 180 11.21 -2.52 19.48
N LEU A 181 10.50 -1.53 18.94
CA LEU A 181 9.84 -1.63 17.64
C LEU A 181 10.82 -1.81 16.48
N LEU A 182 11.90 -1.02 16.43
CA LEU A 182 12.93 -1.20 15.41
C LEU A 182 13.51 -2.61 15.46
N LYS A 183 13.72 -3.16 16.65
CA LYS A 183 14.17 -4.54 16.82
C LYS A 183 13.12 -5.55 16.34
N ALA A 184 11.85 -5.38 16.70
CA ALA A 184 10.75 -6.26 16.28
C ALA A 184 10.61 -6.31 14.75
N PHE A 185 10.78 -5.16 14.09
CA PHE A 185 10.79 -5.06 12.63
C PHE A 185 12.12 -5.47 11.97
N ASN A 186 13.13 -5.88 12.74
CA ASN A 186 14.50 -6.09 12.24
C ASN A 186 15.02 -4.91 11.42
N ALA A 187 14.65 -3.70 11.84
CA ALA A 187 14.86 -2.47 11.11
C ALA A 187 16.12 -1.75 11.63
N LYS A 188 16.88 -1.20 10.69
CA LYS A 188 18.00 -0.29 10.98
C LYS A 188 17.56 1.14 10.69
N GLU A 189 17.64 1.99 11.70
CA GLU A 189 17.42 3.43 11.55
C GLU A 189 18.44 4.05 10.57
N ILE A 190 17.94 4.90 9.68
CA ILE A 190 18.73 5.69 8.72
C ILE A 190 18.83 7.13 9.21
N GLU A 191 17.69 7.70 9.58
CA GLU A 191 17.57 9.05 10.12
C GLU A 191 16.32 9.16 11.00
N GLY A 192 16.26 10.19 11.84
CA GLY A 192 15.11 10.42 12.69
C GLY A 192 15.12 11.76 13.41
N LEU A 193 13.95 12.13 13.91
CA LEU A 193 13.70 13.26 14.79
C LEU A 193 13.20 12.72 16.13
N GLU A 194 13.84 13.12 17.23
CA GLU A 194 13.43 12.76 18.59
C GLU A 194 13.15 14.01 19.43
N GLU A 195 11.92 14.11 19.90
CA GLU A 195 11.42 15.11 20.83
C GLU A 195 10.78 14.41 22.05
N GLU A 196 10.48 15.15 23.11
CA GLU A 196 9.97 14.58 24.38
C GLU A 196 8.65 13.79 24.20
N SER A 197 7.76 14.30 23.33
CA SER A 197 6.43 13.73 23.09
C SER A 197 6.24 13.18 21.67
N PHE A 198 7.29 13.20 20.85
CA PHE A 198 7.21 12.83 19.44
C PHE A 198 8.52 12.21 18.94
N ILE A 199 8.43 11.10 18.22
CA ILE A 199 9.55 10.48 17.51
C ILE A 199 9.10 10.15 16.09
N SER A 200 9.95 10.47 15.10
CA SER A 200 9.77 10.05 13.71
C SER A 200 11.07 9.46 13.20
N VAL A 201 11.03 8.25 12.64
CA VAL A 201 12.21 7.49 12.18
C VAL A 201 11.98 6.99 10.78
N SER A 202 12.95 7.21 9.90
CA SER A 202 13.09 6.52 8.62
C SER A 202 14.05 5.35 8.80
N ALA A 203 13.66 4.16 8.37
CA ALA A 203 14.42 2.93 8.59
C ALA A 203 14.41 2.01 7.36
N VAL A 204 15.30 1.02 7.40
CA VAL A 204 15.34 -0.08 6.44
C VAL A 204 15.14 -1.41 7.17
N SER A 205 14.17 -2.20 6.72
CA SER A 205 13.89 -3.55 7.21
C SER A 205 13.97 -4.56 6.07
N PRO A 206 14.54 -5.75 6.29
CA PRO A 206 14.49 -6.84 5.31
C PRO A 206 13.09 -7.46 5.17
N LEU A 207 12.11 -7.05 5.98
CA LEU A 207 10.72 -7.53 5.91
C LEU A 207 9.91 -6.90 4.78
N PHE A 208 10.40 -5.81 4.17
CA PHE A 208 9.68 -5.05 3.14
C PHE A 208 10.52 -4.91 1.87
N ASP A 209 9.86 -4.76 0.73
CA ASP A 209 10.55 -4.59 -0.54
C ASP A 209 11.27 -3.23 -0.58
N LYS A 210 12.48 -3.21 -1.15
CA LYS A 210 13.27 -2.00 -1.36
C LYS A 210 13.00 -1.36 -2.72
N SER A 211 12.33 -2.06 -3.64
CA SER A 211 12.07 -1.56 -5.00
C SER A 211 11.26 -0.25 -5.03
N LEU A 212 10.51 0.03 -3.95
CA LEU A 212 9.71 1.24 -3.78
C LEU A 212 10.47 2.38 -3.07
N SER A 213 11.70 2.15 -2.62
CA SER A 213 12.56 3.18 -2.03
C SER A 213 13.07 4.13 -3.12
N SER A 214 12.82 5.43 -2.98
CA SER A 214 13.44 6.44 -3.85
C SER A 214 14.43 7.27 -3.04
N GLU A 215 15.64 7.39 -3.60
CA GLU A 215 16.77 8.26 -3.22
C GLU A 215 17.45 8.06 -1.84
N HIS A 216 16.82 7.40 -0.86
CA HIS A 216 17.37 7.32 0.52
C HIS A 216 17.46 5.90 1.12
N ASP A 217 17.38 4.84 0.32
CA ASP A 217 17.53 3.42 0.73
C ASP A 217 16.66 2.98 1.94
N MET A 218 15.57 3.69 2.22
CA MET A 218 14.58 3.38 3.28
C MET A 218 13.33 2.70 2.71
N ASN A 219 12.74 1.79 3.47
CA ASN A 219 11.50 1.10 3.10
C ASN A 219 10.52 0.97 4.27
N MET A 220 10.72 1.76 5.33
CA MET A 220 9.87 1.80 6.49
C MET A 220 9.97 3.18 7.17
N GLN A 221 8.85 3.67 7.72
CA GLN A 221 8.81 4.79 8.64
C GLN A 221 8.06 4.41 9.91
N LEU A 222 8.56 4.89 11.04
CA LEU A 222 7.97 4.72 12.37
C LEU A 222 7.72 6.09 13.00
N GLY A 223 6.47 6.32 13.39
CA GLY A 223 6.02 7.49 14.15
C GLY A 223 5.53 7.09 15.53
N LEU A 224 5.99 7.79 16.56
CA LEU A 224 5.50 7.66 17.93
C LEU A 224 5.08 9.01 18.46
N ARG A 225 3.91 9.07 19.11
CA ARG A 225 3.39 10.31 19.70
C ARG A 225 2.74 10.04 21.05
N LYS A 226 3.22 10.72 22.08
CA LYS A 226 2.58 10.71 23.41
C LYS A 226 1.44 11.71 23.46
N THR A 227 0.39 11.34 24.19
CA THR A 227 -0.74 12.22 24.48
C THR A 227 -0.88 12.42 25.99
N ASP A 228 -0.51 13.61 26.47
CA ASP A 228 -0.45 13.93 27.92
C ASP A 228 -1.81 14.38 28.47
N ARG A 229 -2.84 13.53 28.35
CA ARG A 229 -4.19 13.77 28.92
C ARG A 229 -4.60 12.65 29.88
N LEU A 230 -5.75 12.83 30.56
CA LEU A 230 -6.40 11.78 31.35
C LEU A 230 -6.59 10.52 30.47
N GLY A 231 -5.87 9.44 30.81
CA GLY A 231 -5.77 8.25 29.97
C GLY A 231 -4.60 8.33 28.97
N ALA A 232 -3.40 8.68 29.46
CA ALA A 232 -2.18 8.77 28.66
C ALA A 232 -1.97 7.53 27.78
N LYS A 233 -1.70 7.77 26.51
CA LYS A 233 -1.45 6.75 25.49
C LYS A 233 -0.33 7.20 24.59
N THR A 234 0.42 6.22 24.14
CA THR A 234 1.36 6.37 23.03
C THR A 234 0.68 5.88 21.76
N THR A 235 0.48 6.79 20.80
CA THR A 235 0.05 6.45 19.44
C THR A 235 1.27 6.04 18.63
N ILE A 236 1.13 4.98 17.86
CA ILE A 236 2.15 4.43 16.98
C ILE A 236 1.59 4.45 15.57
N VAL A 237 2.41 4.88 14.62
CA VAL A 237 2.12 4.71 13.20
C VAL A 237 3.32 4.10 12.52
N VAL A 238 3.13 3.00 11.82
CA VAL A 238 4.16 2.37 10.99
C VAL A 238 3.70 2.37 9.55
N GLY A 239 4.55 2.87 8.66
CA GLY A 239 4.29 2.93 7.22
C GLY A 239 5.40 2.25 6.41
N THR A 240 5.04 1.63 5.29
CA THR A 240 5.99 1.14 4.29
C THR A 240 5.52 1.55 2.89
N PRO A 241 6.44 2.07 2.03
CA PRO A 241 7.79 2.51 2.38
C PRO A 241 7.81 3.77 3.27
N ILE A 242 6.70 4.54 3.31
CA ILE A 242 6.54 5.77 4.09
C ILE A 242 5.15 5.83 4.74
N ILE A 243 4.97 6.73 5.71
CA ILE A 243 3.66 7.04 6.29
C ILE A 243 2.91 8.00 5.35
N THR A 244 1.71 7.62 4.92
CA THR A 244 0.84 8.43 4.04
C THR A 244 -0.42 8.95 4.72
N ILE A 245 -0.53 8.76 6.03
CA ILE A 245 -1.66 9.20 6.85
C ILE A 245 -1.21 10.25 7.87
N GLU A 246 -2.09 11.18 8.20
CA GLU A 246 -1.87 12.15 9.27
C GLU A 246 -2.24 11.52 10.64
N TYR A 247 -1.48 11.84 11.69
CA TYR A 247 -1.67 11.34 13.06
C TYR A 247 -1.17 12.32 14.15
#